data_AF-A0A7J5ACL4-F1
#
_entry.id   AF-A0A7J5ACL4-F1
#
_cell.length_a   1.000
_cell.length_b   1.000
_cell.length_c   1.000
_cell.angle_alpha   90.00
_cell.angle_beta   90.00
_cell.angle_gamma   90.00
#
_symmetry.space_group_name_H-M   'P 1'
#
loop_
_entity.id
_entity.type
_entity.pdbx_description
1 polymer ?
#
loop_
_entity_poly.entity_id
_entity_poly.type
_entity_poly.pdbx_seq_one_letter_code
_entity_poly.pdbx_strand_id
1 'polypeptide(L)'
;MSTLTIPTTPVTSKSAESTTELHNSLLKIAKSDASYENPIGGAEGLISFNGYYALNNTGAFLTVDTNLLVKNGEVTPHVSLIYSADGTSSEVYHLTGPNRDFESVNWNENILIAKATSNSNVPSFTLDFTREDNSQEITASLKGKITNEQSKTPVNIQGITYNNPIPMAMYAGTYYEDKGKGDKILKIGTDNTLEYNYTNIGGDGGHLQEVDVFIYNLNMYVFSFSTLDGLFNYSIIMGTSANGGKVCNDLFSLKNTKLSIPRSLQMVKTVEKMPVSGTNMASEQLAKFSGFYELSSGESAFLSIEGEYKAKSDGSKEYTVTLGVSEVGSNSTLYTFDDTMTFEKSGESWVLTIPSSKSNEDVLKVTFTRKYEKAYPNSGSYYGSVISISGSYNGTSFTGNTLLNVVPLMGFAGAPLKLNQTSNEIIVIKSSSEVEYNGVSYKNLTVVPLMYIVGFIDNSGNEVVLSLGTDGGKGNTCITTVSKIKEVNGKPQATPINVEVYTAIPEGDSGAPKH
;
A
#
# COMPACT_ATOMS: atom_id res chain seq x y z
N MET A 1 14.18 -18.63 8.40
CA MET A 1 15.34 -18.08 7.66
C MET A 1 14.97 -17.97 6.19
N SER A 2 14.56 -16.79 5.73
CA SER A 2 14.39 -16.48 4.31
C SER A 2 15.72 -15.93 3.78
N THR A 3 16.39 -16.70 2.93
CA THR A 3 17.52 -16.25 2.13
C THR A 3 17.00 -15.86 0.75
N LEU A 4 16.49 -14.63 0.64
CA LEU A 4 16.28 -13.96 -0.64
C LEU A 4 17.66 -13.67 -1.27
N THR A 5 18.11 -14.60 -2.11
CA THR A 5 19.12 -14.40 -3.16
C THR A 5 18.39 -13.90 -4.41
N ILE A 6 18.85 -12.78 -4.97
CA ILE A 6 18.37 -12.19 -6.23
C ILE A 6 18.80 -13.10 -7.39
N PRO A 7 17.88 -13.73 -8.14
CA PRO A 7 18.21 -14.53 -9.32
C PRO A 7 17.99 -13.73 -10.61
N THR A 8 18.60 -14.22 -11.68
CA THR A 8 18.57 -13.69 -13.04
C THR A 8 17.17 -13.32 -13.54
N THR A 9 17.12 -12.21 -14.30
CA THR A 9 15.96 -11.51 -14.87
C THR A 9 14.80 -12.45 -15.23
N PRO A 10 13.66 -12.40 -14.52
CA PRO A 10 12.50 -13.22 -14.84
C PRO A 10 11.88 -12.78 -16.17
N VAL A 11 11.37 -13.75 -16.93
CA VAL A 11 10.51 -13.47 -18.08
C VAL A 11 9.10 -13.27 -17.55
N THR A 12 8.57 -12.06 -17.70
CA THR A 12 7.20 -11.72 -17.28
C THR A 12 6.21 -11.96 -18.42
N SER A 13 5.09 -12.59 -18.10
CA SER A 13 3.95 -12.78 -19.00
C SER A 13 2.84 -11.80 -18.63
N LYS A 14 2.89 -10.57 -19.20
CA LYS A 14 1.79 -9.58 -19.29
C LYS A 14 1.65 -8.59 -18.11
N SER A 15 2.45 -7.54 -18.08
CA SER A 15 2.31 -6.44 -17.11
C SER A 15 0.95 -5.72 -17.17
N ALA A 16 0.34 -5.42 -16.03
CA ALA A 16 -0.31 -4.15 -15.59
C ALA A 16 -0.92 -3.14 -16.60
N GLU A 17 -1.32 -3.55 -17.80
CA GLU A 17 -1.74 -2.67 -18.91
C GLU A 17 -2.96 -1.79 -18.56
N SER A 18 -3.84 -2.22 -17.64
CA SER A 18 -5.03 -1.43 -17.29
C SER A 18 -4.81 -0.35 -16.23
N THR A 19 -3.98 -0.62 -15.22
CA THR A 19 -3.56 0.41 -14.25
C THR A 19 -2.73 1.50 -14.97
N THR A 20 -2.04 1.11 -16.05
CA THR A 20 -1.30 2.03 -16.90
C THR A 20 -2.21 2.91 -17.76
N GLU A 21 -3.43 2.56 -18.13
CA GLU A 21 -4.24 3.45 -19.00
C GLU A 21 -4.66 4.74 -18.29
N LEU A 22 -5.19 4.66 -17.07
CA LEU A 22 -5.53 5.83 -16.26
C LEU A 22 -4.26 6.61 -15.88
N HIS A 23 -3.21 5.94 -15.38
CA HIS A 23 -1.96 6.65 -15.07
C HIS A 23 -1.34 7.27 -16.31
N ASN A 24 -1.39 6.63 -17.48
CA ASN A 24 -0.88 7.20 -18.73
C ASN A 24 -1.74 8.38 -19.19
N SER A 25 -3.07 8.35 -19.02
CA SER A 25 -3.95 9.47 -19.37
C SER A 25 -3.70 10.65 -18.43
N LEU A 26 -3.57 10.40 -17.13
CA LEU A 26 -3.21 11.41 -16.14
C LEU A 26 -1.79 11.95 -16.37
N LEU A 27 -0.83 11.11 -16.80
CA LEU A 27 0.53 11.55 -17.16
C LEU A 27 0.50 12.44 -18.38
N LYS A 28 -0.36 12.15 -19.37
CA LYS A 28 -0.58 13.04 -20.52
C LYS A 28 -1.18 14.37 -20.08
N ILE A 29 -2.13 14.35 -19.15
CA ILE A 29 -2.73 15.57 -18.58
C ILE A 29 -1.66 16.38 -17.84
N ALA A 30 -0.87 15.76 -16.97
CA ALA A 30 0.22 16.41 -16.23
C ALA A 30 1.29 17.00 -17.17
N LYS A 31 1.57 16.33 -18.28
CA LYS A 31 2.49 16.84 -19.32
C LYS A 31 1.89 17.98 -20.15
N SER A 32 0.57 18.10 -20.21
CA SER A 32 -0.07 19.19 -20.95
C SER A 32 0.03 20.50 -20.19
N ASP A 33 0.06 21.62 -20.92
CA ASP A 33 -0.07 22.97 -20.34
C ASP A 33 -1.54 23.43 -20.29
N ALA A 34 -2.48 22.49 -20.46
CA ALA A 34 -3.91 22.80 -20.38
C ALA A 34 -4.28 23.18 -18.95
N SER A 35 -5.18 24.16 -18.81
CA SER A 35 -5.71 24.56 -17.49
C SER A 35 -6.34 23.35 -16.82
N TYR A 36 -5.83 22.99 -15.65
CA TYR A 36 -6.40 21.93 -14.83
C TYR A 36 -7.45 22.53 -13.91
N GLU A 37 -8.72 22.38 -14.25
CA GLU A 37 -9.78 22.76 -13.33
C GLU A 37 -9.73 21.86 -12.10
N ASN A 38 -9.35 22.46 -10.97
CA ASN A 38 -9.41 21.86 -9.65
C ASN A 38 -10.61 22.47 -8.89
N PRO A 39 -11.85 22.10 -9.22
CA PRO A 39 -13.03 22.59 -8.50
C PRO A 39 -13.11 22.03 -7.08
N ILE A 40 -12.19 21.13 -6.70
CA ILE A 40 -12.07 20.55 -5.37
C ILE A 40 -11.63 21.58 -4.33
N GLY A 41 -11.46 22.87 -4.68
CA GLY A 41 -11.01 23.91 -3.74
C GLY A 41 -11.65 23.81 -2.33
N GLY A 42 -12.93 23.44 -2.22
CA GLY A 42 -13.61 23.13 -0.95
C GLY A 42 -13.71 21.64 -0.53
N ALA A 43 -13.45 20.70 -1.43
CA ALA A 43 -13.54 19.24 -1.22
C ALA A 43 -12.19 18.54 -0.98
N GLU A 44 -11.10 19.29 -0.78
CA GLU A 44 -9.76 18.77 -0.42
C GLU A 44 -9.81 17.87 0.83
N GLY A 45 -10.77 18.11 1.73
CA GLY A 45 -11.07 17.24 2.87
C GLY A 45 -11.40 15.79 2.49
N LEU A 46 -11.92 15.53 1.29
CA LEU A 46 -12.20 14.19 0.77
C LEU A 46 -10.93 13.35 0.59
N ILE A 47 -9.77 13.98 0.34
CA ILE A 47 -8.50 13.25 0.19
C ILE A 47 -8.13 12.53 1.49
N SER A 48 -8.57 13.06 2.64
CA SER A 48 -8.41 12.36 3.91
C SER A 48 -9.12 10.98 3.86
N PHE A 49 -10.26 10.89 3.20
CA PHE A 49 -11.06 9.67 3.06
C PHE A 49 -10.67 8.81 1.84
N ASN A 50 -9.47 8.99 1.29
CA ASN A 50 -8.94 8.13 0.24
C ASN A 50 -8.86 6.67 0.70
N GLY A 51 -9.44 5.75 -0.05
CA GLY A 51 -9.49 4.34 0.31
C GLY A 51 -10.55 3.54 -0.44
N TYR A 52 -10.43 2.22 -0.35
CA TYR A 52 -11.46 1.27 -0.81
C TYR A 52 -12.44 0.98 0.32
N TYR A 53 -13.72 1.21 0.05
CA TYR A 53 -14.83 0.97 0.97
C TYR A 53 -15.64 -0.23 0.50
N ALA A 54 -15.54 -1.33 1.24
CA ALA A 54 -16.42 -2.48 1.04
C ALA A 54 -17.85 -2.09 1.46
N LEU A 55 -18.82 -2.22 0.55
CA LEU A 55 -20.19 -1.77 0.78
C LEU A 55 -21.08 -2.93 1.22
N ASN A 56 -21.87 -2.69 2.27
CA ASN A 56 -22.99 -3.53 2.72
C ASN A 56 -22.67 -5.04 2.91
N ASN A 57 -21.40 -5.42 2.94
CA ASN A 57 -20.93 -6.81 2.90
C ASN A 57 -21.46 -7.65 1.72
N THR A 58 -21.81 -7.01 0.59
CA THR A 58 -22.40 -7.69 -0.58
C THR A 58 -21.41 -7.98 -1.70
N GLY A 59 -20.14 -7.59 -1.54
CA GLY A 59 -19.14 -7.59 -2.61
C GLY A 59 -19.07 -6.28 -3.39
N ALA A 60 -20.11 -5.45 -3.32
CA ALA A 60 -20.13 -4.09 -3.83
C ALA A 60 -19.06 -3.22 -3.17
N PHE A 61 -18.58 -2.19 -3.87
CA PHE A 61 -17.57 -1.28 -3.32
C PHE A 61 -17.72 0.16 -3.83
N LEU A 62 -17.17 1.08 -3.05
CA LEU A 62 -16.88 2.45 -3.46
C LEU A 62 -15.41 2.72 -3.17
N THR A 63 -14.66 3.30 -4.09
CA THR A 63 -13.30 3.77 -3.83
C THR A 63 -13.26 5.28 -4.00
N VAL A 64 -12.66 5.96 -3.03
CA VAL A 64 -12.18 7.35 -3.21
C VAL A 64 -10.74 7.21 -3.65
N ASP A 65 -10.45 7.54 -4.92
CA ASP A 65 -9.12 7.42 -5.50
C ASP A 65 -8.51 8.78 -5.79
N THR A 66 -7.38 9.03 -5.13
CA THR A 66 -6.60 10.27 -5.28
C THR A 66 -5.26 9.96 -5.93
N ASN A 67 -5.03 10.59 -7.07
CA ASN A 67 -3.76 10.60 -7.77
C ASN A 67 -3.16 11.99 -7.69
N LEU A 68 -1.95 12.12 -7.12
CA LEU A 68 -1.21 13.38 -7.12
C LEU A 68 -0.43 13.48 -8.42
N LEU A 69 -0.81 14.42 -9.28
CA LEU A 69 -0.08 14.75 -10.49
C LEU A 69 1.00 15.75 -10.08
N VAL A 70 2.26 15.39 -10.26
CA VAL A 70 3.39 16.23 -9.87
C VAL A 70 4.13 16.70 -11.11
N LYS A 71 4.32 18.01 -11.24
CA LYS A 71 5.10 18.66 -12.31
C LYS A 71 6.06 19.65 -11.68
N ASN A 72 7.37 19.39 -11.77
CA ASN A 72 8.42 20.25 -11.20
C ASN A 72 8.19 20.58 -9.71
N GLY A 73 7.78 19.59 -8.91
CA GLY A 73 7.46 19.72 -7.48
C GLY A 73 6.08 20.33 -7.17
N GLU A 74 5.38 20.89 -8.16
CA GLU A 74 4.00 21.36 -7.99
C GLU A 74 3.02 20.17 -7.99
N VAL A 75 2.14 20.10 -7.00
CA VAL A 75 1.22 18.99 -6.78
C VAL A 75 -0.21 19.40 -7.14
N THR A 76 -0.83 18.64 -8.03
CA THR A 76 -2.25 18.77 -8.38
C THR A 76 -3.00 17.47 -8.06
N PRO A 77 -3.91 17.45 -7.08
CA PRO A 77 -4.70 16.26 -6.78
C PRO A 77 -5.77 16.03 -7.85
N HIS A 78 -5.82 14.81 -8.39
CA HIS A 78 -6.92 14.28 -9.19
C HIS A 78 -7.72 13.29 -8.35
N VAL A 79 -8.99 13.60 -8.09
CA VAL A 79 -9.88 12.75 -7.29
C VAL A 79 -10.96 12.13 -8.15
N SER A 80 -11.21 10.84 -7.97
CA SER A 80 -12.29 10.11 -8.63
C SER A 80 -13.04 9.23 -7.63
N LEU A 81 -14.32 8.98 -7.90
CA LEU A 81 -15.10 7.94 -7.25
C LEU A 81 -15.16 6.72 -8.17
N ILE A 82 -14.80 5.55 -7.68
CA ILE A 82 -15.06 4.30 -8.39
C ILE A 82 -16.18 3.57 -7.68
N TYR A 83 -17.25 3.24 -8.41
CA TYR A 83 -18.38 2.56 -7.82
C TYR A 83 -18.68 1.25 -8.55
N SER A 84 -18.86 0.20 -7.75
CA SER A 84 -19.37 -1.09 -8.19
C SER A 84 -20.57 -1.50 -7.34
N ALA A 85 -21.70 -1.74 -7.98
CA ALA A 85 -22.93 -2.15 -7.31
C ALA A 85 -22.99 -3.66 -7.04
N ASP A 86 -22.27 -4.45 -7.82
CA ASP A 86 -22.26 -5.93 -7.82
C ASP A 86 -20.93 -6.51 -7.35
N GLY A 87 -19.90 -5.67 -7.21
CA GLY A 87 -18.52 -6.07 -6.91
C GLY A 87 -17.73 -6.54 -8.11
N THR A 88 -18.37 -6.67 -9.28
CA THR A 88 -17.81 -7.31 -10.47
C THR A 88 -17.61 -6.32 -11.62
N SER A 89 -18.51 -5.36 -11.78
CA SER A 89 -18.41 -4.26 -12.74
C SER A 89 -18.25 -2.92 -12.03
N SER A 90 -17.37 -2.05 -12.52
CA SER A 90 -17.12 -0.74 -11.92
C SER A 90 -16.99 0.36 -12.95
N GLU A 91 -17.42 1.56 -12.55
CA GLU A 91 -17.29 2.78 -13.34
C GLU A 91 -16.48 3.81 -12.55
N VAL A 92 -15.66 4.59 -13.26
CA VAL A 92 -14.85 5.68 -12.71
C VAL A 92 -15.57 7.00 -12.98
N TYR A 93 -15.79 7.78 -11.92
CA TYR A 93 -16.43 9.09 -12.00
C TYR A 93 -15.46 10.16 -11.50
N HIS A 94 -14.95 10.97 -12.42
CA HIS A 94 -13.99 12.03 -12.15
C HIS A 94 -14.68 13.20 -11.46
N LEU A 95 -14.26 13.52 -10.24
CA LEU A 95 -14.71 14.71 -9.53
C LEU A 95 -14.00 15.98 -10.02
N THR A 96 -12.89 15.82 -10.76
CA THR A 96 -11.82 16.82 -10.90
C THR A 96 -11.15 16.71 -12.27
N GLY A 97 -10.46 17.77 -12.69
CA GLY A 97 -9.73 17.79 -13.94
C GLY A 97 -10.61 18.02 -15.17
N PRO A 98 -10.03 17.94 -16.38
CA PRO A 98 -10.69 18.35 -17.62
C PRO A 98 -11.87 17.45 -18.02
N ASN A 99 -11.91 16.21 -17.52
CA ASN A 99 -12.92 15.20 -17.85
C ASN A 99 -13.91 14.99 -16.69
N ARG A 100 -14.22 16.03 -15.93
CA ARG A 100 -15.13 15.95 -14.79
C ARG A 100 -16.55 15.53 -15.21
N ASP A 101 -17.15 14.60 -14.46
CA ASP A 101 -18.46 14.00 -14.80
C ASP A 101 -19.68 14.70 -14.17
N PHE A 102 -19.46 15.59 -13.18
CA PHE A 102 -20.53 16.15 -12.34
C PHE A 102 -20.82 17.62 -12.63
N GLU A 103 -22.10 18.02 -12.63
CA GLU A 103 -22.55 19.42 -12.72
C GLU A 103 -22.04 20.26 -11.54
N SER A 104 -22.08 19.70 -10.34
CA SER A 104 -21.55 20.33 -9.13
C SER A 104 -20.93 19.31 -8.18
N VAL A 105 -19.81 19.66 -7.55
CA VAL A 105 -19.19 18.90 -6.47
C VAL A 105 -19.06 19.84 -5.28
N ASN A 106 -19.72 19.51 -4.17
CA ASN A 106 -19.66 20.27 -2.93
C ASN A 106 -19.20 19.37 -1.80
N TRP A 107 -18.38 19.93 -0.92
CA TRP A 107 -17.96 19.29 0.32
C TRP A 107 -18.29 20.20 1.48
N ASN A 108 -18.97 19.65 2.48
CA ASN A 108 -19.33 20.37 3.69
C ASN A 108 -18.96 19.52 4.90
N GLU A 109 -17.91 19.93 5.62
CA GLU A 109 -17.30 19.22 6.75
C GLU A 109 -16.84 17.80 6.37
N ASN A 110 -17.75 16.83 6.40
CA ASN A 110 -17.52 15.43 6.04
C ASN A 110 -18.52 14.89 5.00
N ILE A 111 -19.31 15.77 4.39
CA ILE A 111 -20.37 15.37 3.46
C ILE A 111 -19.98 15.77 2.04
N LEU A 112 -19.83 14.77 1.17
CA LEU A 112 -19.71 14.94 -0.28
C LEU A 112 -21.09 14.96 -0.93
N ILE A 113 -21.36 16.00 -1.72
CA ILE A 113 -22.51 16.08 -2.62
C ILE A 113 -21.98 16.26 -4.05
N ALA A 114 -21.95 15.19 -4.82
CA ALA A 114 -21.59 15.20 -6.24
C ALA A 114 -22.85 15.01 -7.07
N LYS A 115 -23.30 16.06 -7.76
CA LYS A 115 -24.56 16.09 -8.50
C LYS A 115 -24.29 15.91 -9.99
N ALA A 116 -24.87 14.88 -10.57
CA ALA A 116 -24.80 14.63 -12.00
C ALA A 116 -25.80 15.51 -12.77
N THR A 117 -25.56 15.66 -14.08
CA THR A 117 -26.50 16.35 -14.96
C THR A 117 -27.82 15.57 -15.02
N SER A 118 -28.95 16.28 -15.01
CA SER A 118 -30.28 15.66 -15.09
C SER A 118 -30.41 14.76 -16.32
N ASN A 119 -30.95 13.55 -16.15
CA ASN A 119 -31.11 12.52 -17.18
C ASN A 119 -29.80 11.95 -17.76
N SER A 120 -28.64 12.20 -17.15
CA SER A 120 -27.39 11.54 -17.53
C SER A 120 -27.30 10.10 -16.99
N ASN A 121 -26.40 9.30 -17.56
CA ASN A 121 -26.07 7.96 -17.05
C ASN A 121 -25.19 8.01 -15.78
N VAL A 122 -24.62 9.18 -15.47
CA VAL A 122 -23.81 9.40 -14.28
C VAL A 122 -24.74 9.49 -13.06
N PRO A 123 -24.51 8.70 -12.00
CA PRO A 123 -25.30 8.81 -10.78
C PRO A 123 -24.88 10.01 -9.94
N SER A 124 -25.80 10.59 -9.17
CA SER A 124 -25.46 11.55 -8.12
C SER A 124 -25.09 10.84 -6.82
N PHE A 125 -24.14 11.41 -6.07
CA PHE A 125 -23.65 10.89 -4.78
C PHE A 125 -23.93 11.88 -3.66
N THR A 126 -24.41 11.38 -2.52
CA THR A 126 -24.47 12.11 -1.25
C THR A 126 -23.91 11.20 -0.17
N LEU A 127 -22.68 11.47 0.27
CA LEU A 127 -21.90 10.58 1.14
C LEU A 127 -21.46 11.35 2.38
N ASP A 128 -21.68 10.76 3.55
CA ASP A 128 -21.28 11.26 4.86
C ASP A 128 -20.16 10.36 5.38
N PHE A 129 -18.97 10.93 5.56
CA PHE A 129 -17.77 10.22 5.97
C PHE A 129 -17.51 10.39 7.47
N THR A 130 -16.91 9.39 8.10
CA THR A 130 -16.53 9.45 9.52
C THR A 130 -15.18 8.80 9.71
N ARG A 131 -14.27 9.47 10.43
CA ARG A 131 -13.01 8.87 10.87
C ARG A 131 -13.27 7.89 12.00
N GLU A 132 -12.65 6.73 11.88
CA GLU A 132 -12.71 5.69 12.90
C GLU A 132 -11.32 5.44 13.46
N ASP A 133 -11.29 5.08 14.74
CA ASP A 133 -10.10 4.55 15.37
C ASP A 133 -10.52 3.55 16.44
N ASN A 134 -10.62 2.30 16.01
CA ASN A 134 -11.14 1.21 16.83
C ASN A 134 -10.20 0.00 16.81
N SER A 135 -10.53 -1.01 17.61
CA SER A 135 -9.75 -2.23 17.77
C SER A 135 -9.81 -3.19 16.56
N GLN A 136 -10.58 -2.83 15.53
CA GLN A 136 -10.74 -3.56 14.27
C GLN A 136 -9.93 -2.92 13.14
N GLU A 137 -9.01 -2.00 13.46
CA GLU A 137 -8.13 -1.35 12.48
C GLU A 137 -8.87 -0.52 11.40
N ILE A 138 -10.17 -0.25 11.55
CA ILE A 138 -10.93 0.59 10.62
C ILE A 138 -10.47 2.04 10.80
N THR A 139 -10.19 2.72 9.69
CA THR A 139 -9.68 4.11 9.65
C THR A 139 -10.77 5.11 9.29
N ALA A 140 -11.76 4.68 8.50
CA ALA A 140 -12.93 5.48 8.17
C ALA A 140 -14.12 4.62 7.75
N SER A 141 -15.30 5.19 7.89
CA SER A 141 -16.54 4.70 7.31
C SER A 141 -17.23 5.76 6.49
N LEU A 142 -18.17 5.31 5.67
CA LEU A 142 -19.11 6.16 4.96
C LEU A 142 -20.52 5.61 5.08
N LYS A 143 -21.49 6.50 5.01
CA LYS A 143 -22.90 6.18 4.77
C LYS A 143 -23.47 7.20 3.81
N GLY A 144 -24.42 6.81 2.97
CA GLY A 144 -24.93 7.74 1.98
C GLY A 144 -25.92 7.16 1.01
N LYS A 145 -26.14 7.91 -0.08
CA LYS A 145 -27.06 7.55 -1.15
C LYS A 145 -26.40 7.76 -2.51
N ILE A 146 -26.66 6.82 -3.41
CA ILE A 146 -26.36 6.92 -4.83
C ILE A 146 -27.69 7.00 -5.57
N THR A 147 -27.90 8.03 -6.38
CA THR A 147 -29.15 8.23 -7.11
C THR A 147 -28.88 8.16 -8.61
N ASN A 148 -29.46 7.17 -9.28
CA ASN A 148 -29.44 7.15 -10.75
C ASN A 148 -30.39 8.23 -11.27
N GLU A 149 -29.89 9.16 -12.07
CA GLU A 149 -30.65 10.33 -12.50
C GLU A 149 -31.78 10.02 -13.50
N GLN A 150 -31.78 8.84 -14.12
CA GLN A 150 -32.84 8.38 -15.02
C GLN A 150 -33.98 7.69 -14.28
N SER A 151 -33.65 6.79 -13.34
CA SER A 151 -34.67 6.09 -12.54
C SER A 151 -35.15 6.90 -11.35
N LYS A 152 -34.38 7.88 -10.90
CA LYS A 152 -34.56 8.67 -9.67
C LYS A 152 -34.69 7.81 -8.42
N THR A 153 -34.24 6.56 -8.48
CA THR A 153 -34.27 5.63 -7.35
C THR A 153 -32.97 5.74 -6.57
N PRO A 154 -33.00 6.15 -5.29
CA PRO A 154 -31.82 6.17 -4.45
C PRO A 154 -31.48 4.77 -3.90
N VAL A 155 -30.21 4.42 -3.93
CA VAL A 155 -29.64 3.25 -3.25
C VAL A 155 -28.88 3.74 -2.02
N ASN A 156 -29.25 3.24 -0.84
CA ASN A 156 -28.50 3.53 0.38
C ASN A 156 -27.25 2.65 0.44
N ILE A 157 -26.13 3.25 0.82
CA ILE A 157 -24.85 2.54 0.97
C ILE A 157 -24.26 2.82 2.35
N GLN A 158 -23.56 1.83 2.88
CA GLN A 158 -22.66 1.96 4.02
C GLN A 158 -21.40 1.16 3.72
N GLY A 159 -20.24 1.72 4.08
CA GLY A 159 -18.97 1.04 3.90
C GLY A 159 -17.92 1.44 4.92
N ILE A 160 -16.88 0.62 5.00
CA ILE A 160 -15.72 0.82 5.87
C ILE A 160 -14.44 0.67 5.06
N THR A 161 -13.37 1.35 5.46
CA THR A 161 -12.04 1.19 4.90
C THR A 161 -10.99 1.03 6.00
N TYR A 162 -9.94 0.29 5.66
CA TYR A 162 -8.73 0.14 6.48
C TYR A 162 -7.60 1.02 5.93
N ASN A 163 -7.78 1.60 4.74
CA ASN A 163 -6.78 2.42 4.09
C ASN A 163 -6.70 3.78 4.78
N ASN A 164 -5.50 4.33 4.87
CA ASN A 164 -5.26 5.68 5.32
C ASN A 164 -4.39 6.37 4.27
N PRO A 165 -4.68 7.61 3.85
CA PRO A 165 -3.84 8.32 2.90
C PRO A 165 -2.42 8.51 3.45
N ILE A 166 -1.43 8.14 2.62
CA ILE A 166 -0.01 8.29 2.96
C ILE A 166 0.59 9.35 2.03
N PRO A 167 1.25 10.40 2.55
CA PRO A 167 1.89 11.40 1.72
C PRO A 167 3.20 10.87 1.13
N MET A 168 3.61 11.40 -0.03
CA MET A 168 4.93 11.11 -0.61
C MET A 168 6.08 11.42 0.34
N ALA A 169 5.93 12.47 1.16
CA ALA A 169 6.93 12.86 2.16
C ALA A 169 7.22 11.76 3.20
N MET A 170 6.26 10.88 3.49
CA MET A 170 6.50 9.71 4.35
C MET A 170 7.55 8.77 3.74
N TYR A 171 7.69 8.76 2.41
CA TYR A 171 8.67 8.00 1.66
C TYR A 171 9.94 8.80 1.30
N ALA A 172 10.11 10.02 1.83
CA ALA A 172 11.33 10.79 1.60
C ALA A 172 12.57 10.03 2.09
N GLY A 173 13.64 10.04 1.29
CA GLY A 173 14.85 9.28 1.54
C GLY A 173 15.64 8.97 0.26
N THR A 174 16.82 8.38 0.44
CA THR A 174 17.64 7.84 -0.67
C THR A 174 17.66 6.33 -0.60
N TYR A 175 17.31 5.69 -1.70
CA TYR A 175 17.14 4.25 -1.84
C TYR A 175 18.28 3.66 -2.67
N TYR A 176 18.78 2.52 -2.20
CA TYR A 176 19.94 1.85 -2.75
C TYR A 176 19.62 0.42 -3.17
N GLU A 177 20.36 -0.07 -4.17
CA GLU A 177 20.41 -1.47 -4.57
C GLU A 177 21.12 -2.37 -3.53
N ASP A 178 21.06 -3.69 -3.70
CA ASP A 178 21.80 -4.72 -2.96
C ASP A 178 21.67 -4.56 -1.44
N LYS A 179 20.42 -4.48 -0.98
CA LYS A 179 20.10 -4.35 0.45
C LYS A 179 20.81 -3.17 1.10
N GLY A 180 20.87 -2.03 0.40
CA GLY A 180 21.46 -0.80 0.91
C GLY A 180 22.94 -0.59 0.55
N LYS A 181 23.59 -1.55 -0.13
CA LYS A 181 25.05 -1.53 -0.37
C LYS A 181 25.44 -1.13 -1.79
N GLY A 182 24.51 -1.22 -2.74
CA GLY A 182 24.72 -0.85 -4.13
C GLY A 182 24.56 0.64 -4.40
N ASP A 183 24.42 0.98 -5.67
CA ASP A 183 24.24 2.34 -6.14
C ASP A 183 22.94 2.98 -5.65
N LYS A 184 22.93 4.32 -5.67
CA LYS A 184 21.70 5.11 -5.49
C LYS A 184 20.83 4.95 -6.73
N ILE A 185 19.62 4.45 -6.54
CA ILE A 185 18.67 4.23 -7.64
C ILE A 185 17.55 5.27 -7.62
N LEU A 186 17.10 5.65 -6.43
CA LEU A 186 15.95 6.53 -6.24
C LEU A 186 16.21 7.49 -5.08
N LYS A 187 15.77 8.74 -5.21
CA LYS A 187 15.69 9.70 -4.12
C LYS A 187 14.34 10.41 -4.16
N ILE A 188 13.67 10.47 -3.02
CA ILE A 188 12.40 11.17 -2.83
C ILE A 188 12.65 12.31 -1.85
N GLY A 189 12.30 13.54 -2.25
CA GLY A 189 12.39 14.73 -1.41
C GLY A 189 11.13 14.93 -0.56
N THR A 190 11.26 15.72 0.51
CA THR A 190 10.12 16.19 1.33
C THR A 190 9.34 17.32 0.65
N ASP A 191 9.87 17.86 -0.44
CA ASP A 191 9.37 18.95 -1.27
C ASP A 191 8.71 18.45 -2.57
N ASN A 192 8.25 17.19 -2.58
CA ASN A 192 7.63 16.52 -3.73
C ASN A 192 8.56 16.37 -4.95
N THR A 193 9.87 16.38 -4.73
CA THR A 193 10.86 16.06 -5.77
C THR A 193 11.14 14.56 -5.85
N LEU A 194 11.48 14.10 -7.05
CA LEU A 194 11.81 12.72 -7.34
C LEU A 194 13.03 12.69 -8.25
N GLU A 195 14.06 11.94 -7.88
CA GLU A 195 15.23 11.68 -8.73
C GLU A 195 15.39 10.18 -8.93
N TYR A 196 15.75 9.77 -10.15
CA TYR A 196 15.90 8.36 -10.53
C TYR A 196 17.12 8.11 -11.41
N ASN A 197 17.78 6.97 -11.22
CA ASN A 197 18.93 6.55 -12.02
C ASN A 197 18.49 5.70 -13.23
N TYR A 198 18.09 6.36 -14.31
CA TYR A 198 17.61 5.70 -15.54
C TYR A 198 18.64 4.79 -16.22
N THR A 199 19.93 5.05 -16.01
CA THR A 199 21.02 4.37 -16.73
C THR A 199 21.52 3.12 -16.01
N ASN A 200 21.11 2.91 -14.76
CA ASN A 200 21.42 1.69 -14.02
C ASN A 200 20.32 0.66 -14.30
N ILE A 201 20.49 -0.14 -15.34
CA ILE A 201 19.59 -1.26 -15.68
C ILE A 201 20.28 -2.59 -15.28
N GLY A 202 20.50 -2.78 -13.97
CA GLY A 202 21.05 -4.02 -13.40
C GLY A 202 22.58 -4.14 -13.45
N GLY A 203 23.31 -3.07 -13.16
CA GLY A 203 24.77 -3.07 -13.10
C GLY A 203 25.33 -1.94 -12.24
N ASP A 204 26.65 -1.76 -12.25
CA ASP A 204 27.32 -0.69 -11.51
C ASP A 204 27.38 0.59 -12.36
N GLY A 205 26.83 1.71 -11.87
CA GLY A 205 26.98 3.04 -12.46
C GLY A 205 25.71 3.89 -12.57
N GLY A 206 25.85 5.01 -13.29
CA GLY A 206 24.79 6.00 -13.50
C GLY A 206 24.75 7.11 -12.45
N HIS A 207 23.83 8.05 -12.62
CA HIS A 207 23.59 9.13 -11.67
C HIS A 207 22.08 9.38 -11.55
N LEU A 208 21.67 9.87 -10.38
CA LEU A 208 20.32 10.35 -10.16
C LEU A 208 20.05 11.55 -11.08
N GLN A 209 18.91 11.50 -11.77
CA GLN A 209 18.39 12.57 -12.62
C GLN A 209 17.00 12.94 -12.13
N GLU A 210 16.65 14.22 -12.20
CA GLU A 210 15.33 14.70 -11.82
C GLU A 210 14.24 14.07 -12.70
N VAL A 211 13.10 13.76 -12.07
CA VAL A 211 11.88 13.31 -12.73
C VAL A 211 10.89 14.48 -12.74
N ASP A 212 10.86 15.21 -13.84
CA ASP A 212 10.07 16.44 -13.98
C ASP A 212 8.56 16.20 -13.80
N VAL A 213 8.06 15.05 -14.26
CA VAL A 213 6.64 14.71 -14.23
C VAL A 213 6.43 13.28 -13.76
N PHE A 214 5.64 13.12 -12.71
CA PHE A 214 5.24 11.82 -12.19
C PHE A 214 3.86 11.87 -11.55
N ILE A 215 3.28 10.69 -11.31
CA ILE A 215 2.06 10.52 -10.54
C ILE A 215 2.38 9.76 -9.27
N TYR A 216 1.74 10.12 -8.17
CA TYR A 216 1.68 9.31 -6.97
C TYR A 216 0.23 8.93 -6.63
N ASN A 217 -0.07 7.64 -6.62
CA ASN A 217 -1.40 7.13 -6.25
C ASN A 217 -1.46 6.84 -4.74
N LEU A 218 -2.43 7.42 -4.03
CA LEU A 218 -2.57 7.30 -2.56
C LEU A 218 -3.16 5.96 -2.11
N ASN A 219 -3.82 5.20 -2.99
CA ASN A 219 -4.40 3.89 -2.67
C ASN A 219 -3.39 2.75 -2.79
N MET A 220 -2.49 2.84 -3.78
CA MET A 220 -1.46 1.84 -4.07
C MET A 220 -0.09 2.19 -3.50
N TYR A 221 0.13 3.46 -3.12
CA TYR A 221 1.44 3.99 -2.75
C TYR A 221 2.47 3.80 -3.88
N VAL A 222 2.04 4.07 -5.12
CA VAL A 222 2.84 3.86 -6.33
C VAL A 222 3.21 5.18 -6.97
N PHE A 223 4.50 5.36 -7.25
CA PHE A 223 4.98 6.40 -8.15
C PHE A 223 5.00 5.87 -9.59
N SER A 224 4.46 6.63 -10.55
CA SER A 224 4.49 6.29 -11.97
C SER A 224 5.08 7.43 -12.81
N PHE A 225 6.05 7.11 -13.67
CA PHE A 225 6.68 8.06 -14.58
C PHE A 225 7.27 7.35 -15.81
N SER A 226 7.80 8.10 -16.77
CA SER A 226 8.47 7.55 -17.96
C SER A 226 9.88 8.11 -18.09
N THR A 227 10.75 7.44 -18.87
CA THR A 227 12.00 8.07 -19.34
C THR A 227 11.71 9.34 -20.14
N LEU A 228 12.70 10.23 -20.23
CA LEU A 228 12.67 11.45 -21.06
C LEU A 228 12.38 11.16 -22.54
N ASP A 229 12.90 10.05 -23.07
CA ASP A 229 12.64 9.58 -24.44
C ASP A 229 11.31 8.81 -24.60
N GLY A 230 10.61 8.56 -23.48
CA GLY A 230 9.32 7.86 -23.44
C GLY A 230 9.38 6.37 -23.79
N LEU A 231 10.58 5.76 -23.81
CA LEU A 231 10.78 4.34 -24.12
C LEU A 231 10.42 3.41 -22.96
N PHE A 232 10.63 3.85 -21.71
CA PHE A 232 10.32 3.05 -20.52
C PHE A 232 9.27 3.72 -19.67
N ASN A 233 8.41 2.90 -19.07
CA ASN A 233 7.53 3.29 -17.98
C ASN A 233 8.03 2.65 -16.69
N TYR A 234 8.04 3.44 -15.63
CA TYR A 234 8.46 3.05 -14.30
C TYR A 234 7.26 3.11 -13.36
N SER A 235 7.16 2.10 -12.52
CA SER A 235 6.24 2.02 -11.38
C SER A 235 7.02 1.62 -10.15
N ILE A 236 7.11 2.53 -9.17
CA ILE A 236 7.81 2.29 -7.91
C ILE A 236 6.75 2.05 -6.83
N ILE A 237 6.67 0.81 -6.35
CA ILE A 237 5.75 0.40 -5.29
C ILE A 237 6.44 0.61 -3.95
N MET A 238 5.89 1.47 -3.11
CA MET A 238 6.48 1.79 -1.81
C MET A 238 6.02 0.85 -0.71
N GLY A 239 6.84 0.70 0.32
CA GLY A 239 6.50 -0.06 1.50
C GLY A 239 7.51 0.16 2.63
N THR A 240 7.42 -0.67 3.66
CA THR A 240 8.31 -0.60 4.83
C THR A 240 8.68 -1.99 5.28
N SER A 241 9.82 -2.14 5.92
CA SER A 241 10.20 -3.39 6.56
C SER A 241 11.01 -3.14 7.82
N ALA A 242 10.89 -4.06 8.78
CA ALA A 242 11.67 -3.96 10.02
C ALA A 242 13.19 -3.95 9.75
N ASN A 243 13.66 -4.67 8.74
CA ASN A 243 15.09 -4.72 8.40
C ASN A 243 15.57 -3.55 7.52
N GLY A 244 14.72 -3.05 6.62
CA GLY A 244 15.08 -2.15 5.53
C GLY A 244 14.67 -0.70 5.77
N GLY A 245 13.88 -0.45 6.82
CA GLY A 245 13.24 0.83 7.06
C GLY A 245 12.18 1.09 6.01
N LYS A 246 12.34 2.16 5.23
CA LYS A 246 11.52 2.36 4.02
C LYS A 246 12.12 1.54 2.87
N VAL A 247 11.26 0.82 2.16
CA VAL A 247 11.64 -0.04 1.04
C VAL A 247 10.77 0.26 -0.17
N CYS A 248 11.23 -0.11 -1.35
CA CYS A 248 10.37 -0.09 -2.53
C CYS A 248 10.75 -1.18 -3.51
N ASN A 249 9.79 -1.57 -4.34
CA ASN A 249 10.03 -2.37 -5.52
C ASN A 249 9.88 -1.49 -6.75
N ASP A 250 10.95 -1.41 -7.52
CA ASP A 250 10.99 -0.76 -8.82
C ASP A 250 10.62 -1.77 -9.91
N LEU A 251 9.55 -1.46 -10.65
CA LEU A 251 9.12 -2.18 -11.82
C LEU A 251 9.28 -1.26 -13.02
N PHE A 252 10.12 -1.64 -13.98
CA PHE A 252 10.18 -0.93 -15.25
C PHE A 252 9.79 -1.83 -16.41
N SER A 253 9.06 -1.27 -17.38
CA SER A 253 8.66 -1.95 -18.61
C SER A 253 9.10 -1.18 -19.84
N LEU A 254 9.52 -1.92 -20.87
CA LEU A 254 9.81 -1.34 -22.18
C LEU A 254 8.47 -1.17 -22.92
N LYS A 255 8.21 0.01 -23.44
CA LYS A 255 6.93 0.35 -24.08
C LYS A 255 6.60 -0.64 -25.20
N ASN A 256 5.35 -1.12 -25.22
CA ASN A 256 4.85 -2.15 -26.15
C ASN A 256 5.49 -3.55 -25.94
N THR A 257 6.14 -3.80 -24.81
CA THR A 257 6.59 -5.13 -24.42
C THR A 257 5.91 -5.58 -23.13
N LYS A 258 5.87 -6.89 -22.93
CA LYS A 258 5.34 -7.52 -21.72
C LYS A 258 6.42 -7.79 -20.66
N LEU A 259 7.60 -7.20 -20.84
CA LEU A 259 8.75 -7.39 -19.96
C LEU A 259 8.71 -6.37 -18.83
N SER A 260 8.68 -6.85 -17.58
CA SER A 260 8.85 -6.08 -16.37
C SER A 260 10.00 -6.68 -15.56
N ILE A 261 10.95 -5.85 -15.16
CA ILE A 261 12.10 -6.29 -14.38
C ILE A 261 11.94 -5.74 -12.95
N PRO A 262 11.70 -6.61 -11.96
CA PRO A 262 11.58 -6.17 -10.57
C PRO A 262 12.95 -5.95 -9.93
N ARG A 263 13.08 -4.86 -9.16
CA ARG A 263 14.24 -4.57 -8.31
C ARG A 263 13.78 -4.12 -6.93
N SER A 264 14.34 -4.68 -5.87
CA SER A 264 14.04 -4.24 -4.50
C SER A 264 15.11 -3.26 -4.02
N LEU A 265 14.67 -2.12 -3.51
CA LEU A 265 15.52 -1.05 -3.01
C LEU A 265 15.18 -0.74 -1.54
N GLN A 266 16.16 -0.28 -0.78
CA GLN A 266 15.97 0.07 0.63
C GLN A 266 16.90 1.21 1.07
N MET A 267 16.55 1.85 2.20
CA MET A 267 17.37 2.91 2.79
C MET A 267 18.47 2.38 3.72
N VAL A 268 18.16 1.35 4.51
CA VAL A 268 19.10 0.79 5.51
C VAL A 268 20.19 -0.02 4.83
N LYS A 269 21.45 0.14 5.26
CA LYS A 269 22.64 -0.51 4.68
C LYS A 269 23.18 -1.66 5.50
N THR A 270 22.99 -1.60 6.82
CA THR A 270 23.54 -2.58 7.76
C THR A 270 22.49 -2.91 8.82
N VAL A 271 22.34 -4.19 9.13
CA VAL A 271 21.37 -4.68 10.11
C VAL A 271 22.08 -5.57 11.12
N GLU A 272 21.99 -5.20 12.40
CA GLU A 272 22.36 -6.06 13.52
C GLU A 272 21.13 -6.86 13.95
N LYS A 273 21.24 -8.18 14.09
CA LYS A 273 20.13 -9.04 14.52
C LYS A 273 20.35 -9.55 15.92
N MET A 274 19.39 -9.28 16.80
CA MET A 274 19.43 -9.79 18.16
C MET A 274 18.99 -11.27 18.22
N PRO A 275 19.52 -12.05 19.17
CA PRO A 275 19.04 -13.41 19.42
C PRO A 275 17.56 -13.45 19.79
N VAL A 276 16.91 -14.58 19.52
CA VAL A 276 15.48 -14.80 19.81
C VAL A 276 15.35 -15.93 20.83
N SER A 277 14.55 -15.69 21.87
CA SER A 277 14.18 -16.66 22.91
C SER A 277 12.68 -16.98 22.82
N GLY A 278 12.32 -18.07 22.16
CA GLY A 278 10.92 -18.53 22.14
C GLY A 278 9.96 -17.67 21.31
N THR A 279 8.67 -17.72 21.68
CA THR A 279 7.58 -17.00 21.04
C THR A 279 6.75 -16.26 22.09
N ASN A 280 6.10 -15.16 21.69
CA ASN A 280 5.27 -14.37 22.61
C ASN A 280 3.80 -14.41 22.19
N MET A 281 2.90 -14.72 23.13
CA MET A 281 1.45 -14.77 22.87
C MET A 281 0.84 -13.38 22.60
N ALA A 282 1.47 -12.30 23.08
CA ALA A 282 1.02 -10.94 22.81
C ALA A 282 1.39 -10.44 21.39
N SER A 283 2.05 -11.27 20.58
CA SER A 283 2.42 -10.95 19.19
C SER A 283 1.21 -10.55 18.34
N GLU A 284 0.04 -11.17 18.53
CA GLU A 284 -1.18 -10.80 17.80
C GLU A 284 -1.61 -9.36 18.10
N GLN A 285 -1.54 -8.94 19.36
CA GLN A 285 -1.93 -7.57 19.72
C GLN A 285 -0.89 -6.56 19.25
N LEU A 286 0.40 -6.85 19.37
CA LEU A 286 1.46 -5.97 18.88
C LEU A 286 1.42 -5.84 17.35
N ALA A 287 1.06 -6.90 16.62
CA ALA A 287 0.94 -6.87 15.17
C ALA A 287 -0.08 -5.82 14.67
N LYS A 288 -1.08 -5.45 15.47
CA LYS A 288 -2.05 -4.38 15.14
C LYS A 288 -1.46 -2.97 15.16
N PHE A 289 -0.26 -2.83 15.72
CA PHE A 289 0.54 -1.61 15.76
C PHE A 289 1.71 -1.66 14.76
N SER A 290 1.68 -2.60 13.82
CA SER A 290 2.63 -2.62 12.70
C SER A 290 2.56 -1.30 11.94
N GLY A 291 3.73 -0.79 11.57
CA GLY A 291 3.87 0.52 10.94
C GLY A 291 5.31 0.99 10.92
N PHE A 292 5.53 2.17 10.34
CA PHE A 292 6.81 2.85 10.33
C PHE A 292 6.63 4.19 11.02
N TYR A 293 7.37 4.37 12.09
CA TYR A 293 7.30 5.53 12.97
C TYR A 293 8.60 6.31 12.83
N GLU A 294 8.53 7.48 12.20
CA GLU A 294 9.65 8.42 12.19
C GLU A 294 9.82 8.99 13.60
N LEU A 295 11.05 8.99 14.11
CA LEU A 295 11.36 9.35 15.49
C LEU A 295 11.96 10.75 15.59
N SER A 296 11.52 11.50 16.59
CA SER A 296 12.03 12.84 16.89
C SER A 296 13.47 12.86 17.44
N SER A 297 14.07 11.71 17.70
CA SER A 297 15.40 11.59 18.31
C SER A 297 16.56 11.85 17.34
N GLY A 298 16.33 11.83 16.03
CA GLY A 298 17.37 12.04 15.03
C GLY A 298 16.84 12.18 13.61
N GLU A 299 17.69 12.68 12.72
CA GLU A 299 17.38 12.78 11.29
C GLU A 299 17.25 11.37 10.69
N SER A 300 16.10 11.05 10.11
CA SER A 300 15.77 9.70 9.60
C SER A 300 15.77 8.58 10.66
N ALA A 301 15.76 8.91 11.95
CA ALA A 301 15.57 7.92 13.01
C ALA A 301 14.19 7.28 12.88
N PHE A 302 14.08 5.98 13.12
CA PHE A 302 12.82 5.26 12.96
C PHE A 302 12.66 4.08 13.93
N LEU A 303 11.40 3.76 14.21
CA LEU A 303 10.95 2.45 14.70
C LEU A 303 10.05 1.85 13.62
N SER A 304 10.35 0.64 13.16
CA SER A 304 9.52 -0.09 12.20
C SER A 304 9.04 -1.39 12.85
N ILE A 305 7.74 -1.62 12.85
CA ILE A 305 7.11 -2.82 13.42
C ILE A 305 6.44 -3.58 12.30
N GLU A 306 6.79 -4.85 12.14
CA GLU A 306 6.27 -5.72 11.10
C GLU A 306 5.71 -6.99 11.74
N GLY A 307 4.38 -7.09 11.78
CA GLY A 307 3.66 -8.29 12.16
C GLY A 307 3.36 -9.17 10.96
N GLU A 308 3.69 -10.45 11.07
CA GLU A 308 3.26 -11.51 10.17
C GLU A 308 2.46 -12.56 10.93
N TYR A 309 1.57 -13.29 10.26
CA TYR A 309 1.01 -14.51 10.82
C TYR A 309 1.03 -15.66 9.83
N LYS A 310 1.18 -16.87 10.39
CA LYS A 310 1.03 -18.13 9.68
C LYS A 310 -0.31 -18.75 10.03
N ALA A 311 -1.21 -18.81 9.07
CA ALA A 311 -2.44 -19.58 9.19
C ALA A 311 -2.14 -21.08 8.99
N LYS A 312 -2.80 -21.93 9.77
CA LYS A 312 -2.72 -23.38 9.68
C LYS A 312 -4.03 -23.97 9.17
N SER A 313 -4.00 -25.23 8.74
CA SER A 313 -5.17 -25.93 8.19
C SER A 313 -6.37 -26.03 9.14
N ASP A 314 -6.12 -25.96 10.46
CA ASP A 314 -7.14 -25.92 11.51
C ASP A 314 -7.74 -24.52 11.75
N GLY A 315 -7.28 -23.50 11.02
CA GLY A 315 -7.69 -22.11 11.14
C GLY A 315 -6.95 -21.32 12.23
N SER A 316 -6.07 -21.96 13.00
CA SER A 316 -5.23 -21.26 13.98
C SER A 316 -4.21 -20.35 13.30
N LYS A 317 -3.81 -19.28 13.99
CA LYS A 317 -2.85 -18.29 13.51
C LYS A 317 -1.69 -18.17 14.49
N GLU A 318 -0.48 -18.25 13.96
CA GLU A 318 0.76 -18.06 14.73
C GLU A 318 1.41 -16.74 14.29
N TYR A 319 1.42 -15.75 15.19
CA TYR A 319 1.95 -14.43 14.90
C TYR A 319 3.44 -14.35 15.24
N THR A 320 4.19 -13.65 14.39
CA THR A 320 5.57 -13.22 14.64
C THR A 320 5.63 -11.72 14.42
N VAL A 321 6.26 -10.99 15.34
CA VAL A 321 6.50 -9.55 15.18
C VAL A 321 7.99 -9.29 15.18
N THR A 322 8.46 -8.53 14.20
CA THR A 322 9.83 -8.02 14.15
C THR A 322 9.85 -6.50 14.28
N LEU A 323 10.86 -5.99 14.97
CA LEU A 323 11.04 -4.57 15.25
C LEU A 323 12.41 -4.12 14.76
N GLY A 324 12.44 -3.14 13.87
CA GLY A 324 13.65 -2.44 13.47
C GLY A 324 13.74 -1.11 14.18
N VAL A 325 14.84 -0.87 14.90
CA VAL A 325 15.11 0.44 15.52
C VAL A 325 16.36 1.03 14.87
N SER A 326 16.27 2.31 14.51
CA SER A 326 17.39 3.07 13.98
C SER A 326 17.42 4.47 14.56
N GLU A 327 18.60 4.93 14.98
CA GLU A 327 18.82 6.29 15.45
C GLU A 327 19.26 7.24 14.32
N VAL A 328 19.65 6.70 13.14
CA VAL A 328 20.29 7.46 12.06
C VAL A 328 19.81 7.07 10.64
N GLY A 329 18.83 6.19 10.51
CA GLY A 329 18.22 5.73 9.25
C GLY A 329 19.06 4.80 8.37
N SER A 330 20.40 4.80 8.50
CA SER A 330 21.32 4.04 7.64
C SER A 330 21.72 2.66 8.17
N ASN A 331 21.54 2.41 9.46
CA ASN A 331 21.71 1.11 10.12
C ASN A 331 20.47 0.79 10.96
N SER A 332 20.22 -0.47 11.28
CA SER A 332 19.14 -0.83 12.20
C SER A 332 19.51 -2.01 13.09
N THR A 333 18.95 -2.03 14.30
CA THR A 333 18.94 -3.20 15.17
C THR A 333 17.59 -3.87 15.07
N LEU A 334 17.60 -5.17 14.74
CA LEU A 334 16.41 -5.99 14.54
C LEU A 334 16.17 -6.87 15.77
N TYR A 335 15.00 -6.71 16.37
CA TYR A 335 14.46 -7.55 17.43
C TYR A 335 13.33 -8.41 16.88
N THR A 336 13.20 -9.64 17.35
CA THR A 336 11.98 -10.44 17.20
C THR A 336 11.27 -10.45 18.55
N PHE A 337 9.98 -10.13 18.56
CA PHE A 337 9.19 -10.10 19.79
C PHE A 337 9.06 -11.52 20.36
N ASP A 338 9.64 -11.73 21.53
CA ASP A 338 9.89 -13.05 22.10
C ASP A 338 9.48 -13.13 23.58
N ASP A 339 9.74 -14.25 24.25
CA ASP A 339 9.25 -14.51 25.61
C ASP A 339 9.87 -13.61 26.70
N THR A 340 10.90 -12.84 26.36
CA THR A 340 11.56 -11.90 27.27
C THR A 340 10.95 -10.49 27.25
N MET A 341 10.11 -10.21 26.27
CA MET A 341 9.52 -8.90 26.02
C MET A 341 8.05 -8.84 26.48
N THR A 342 7.54 -7.65 26.78
CA THR A 342 6.13 -7.48 27.18
C THR A 342 5.40 -6.50 26.29
N PHE A 343 4.11 -6.75 26.06
CA PHE A 343 3.21 -5.82 25.40
C PHE A 343 1.86 -5.81 26.13
N GLU A 344 1.64 -4.77 26.93
CA GLU A 344 0.54 -4.74 27.90
C GLU A 344 -0.30 -3.47 27.75
N LYS A 345 -1.61 -3.62 27.97
CA LYS A 345 -2.53 -2.47 27.97
C LYS A 345 -2.40 -1.72 29.30
N SER A 346 -2.22 -0.40 29.23
CA SER A 346 -2.16 0.51 30.37
C SER A 346 -3.11 1.69 30.14
N GLY A 347 -4.29 1.66 30.77
CA GLY A 347 -5.37 2.61 30.48
C GLY A 347 -5.83 2.51 29.02
N GLU A 348 -5.84 3.64 28.30
CA GLU A 348 -6.16 3.72 26.87
C GLU A 348 -4.96 3.48 25.94
N SER A 349 -3.77 3.24 26.51
CA SER A 349 -2.54 3.04 25.73
C SER A 349 -2.01 1.61 25.86
N TRP A 350 -1.09 1.25 24.97
CA TRP A 350 -0.36 -0.03 25.03
C TRP A 350 1.12 0.24 25.24
N VAL A 351 1.80 -0.61 26.00
CA VAL A 351 3.21 -0.41 26.34
C VAL A 351 4.01 -1.64 25.91
N LEU A 352 4.94 -1.45 24.99
CA LEU A 352 5.98 -2.41 24.63
C LEU A 352 7.20 -2.18 25.50
N THR A 353 7.76 -3.26 26.04
CA THR A 353 9.03 -3.23 26.79
C THR A 353 9.97 -4.31 26.30
N ILE A 354 11.19 -3.91 25.93
CA ILE A 354 12.34 -4.78 25.69
C ILE A 354 13.36 -4.51 26.81
N PRO A 355 13.56 -5.45 27.74
CA PRO A 355 14.44 -5.24 28.89
C PRO A 355 15.92 -5.24 28.49
N SER A 356 16.76 -4.58 29.29
CA SER A 356 18.21 -4.69 29.16
C SER A 356 18.75 -5.87 29.97
N SER A 357 19.70 -6.59 29.37
CA SER A 357 20.49 -7.60 30.08
C SER A 357 21.67 -7.01 30.85
N LYS A 358 21.96 -5.71 30.68
CA LYS A 358 23.17 -5.03 31.19
C LYS A 358 22.89 -3.92 32.21
N SER A 359 21.65 -3.45 32.31
CA SER A 359 21.26 -2.30 33.13
C SER A 359 19.85 -2.51 33.71
N ASN A 360 19.51 -1.73 34.74
CA ASN A 360 18.15 -1.66 35.26
C ASN A 360 17.19 -0.85 34.36
N GLU A 361 17.72 -0.22 33.31
CA GLU A 361 16.94 0.52 32.31
C GLU A 361 16.56 -0.39 31.15
N ASP A 362 15.35 -0.22 30.60
CA ASP A 362 14.87 -0.94 29.43
C ASP A 362 15.66 -0.53 28.17
N VAL A 363 15.95 -1.49 27.28
CA VAL A 363 16.55 -1.20 25.96
C VAL A 363 15.59 -0.40 25.11
N LEU A 364 14.33 -0.80 25.09
CA LEU A 364 13.25 -0.11 24.38
C LEU A 364 12.00 -0.10 25.25
N LYS A 365 11.41 1.07 25.43
CA LYS A 365 10.09 1.22 26.05
C LYS A 365 9.25 2.16 25.21
N VAL A 366 8.10 1.70 24.73
CA VAL A 366 7.24 2.46 23.82
C VAL A 366 5.81 2.42 24.29
N THR A 367 5.19 3.58 24.45
CA THR A 367 3.76 3.74 24.65
C THR A 367 3.09 4.09 23.32
N PHE A 368 2.10 3.29 22.92
CA PHE A 368 1.29 3.46 21.73
C PHE A 368 -0.07 4.04 22.11
N THR A 369 -0.47 5.09 21.40
CA THR A 369 -1.80 5.69 21.51
C THR A 369 -2.43 5.74 20.12
N ARG A 370 -3.51 4.98 19.96
CA ARG A 370 -4.37 5.06 18.78
C ARG A 370 -5.15 6.36 18.84
N LYS A 371 -4.96 7.22 17.83
CA LYS A 371 -5.73 8.45 17.62
C LYS A 371 -5.52 8.97 16.21
N TYR A 372 -6.59 9.40 15.54
CA TYR A 372 -6.46 10.20 14.32
C TYR A 372 -6.00 11.62 14.66
N GLU A 373 -4.72 11.91 14.41
CA GLU A 373 -4.14 13.24 14.61
C GLU A 373 -3.55 13.78 13.31
N LYS A 374 -3.81 15.06 13.01
CA LYS A 374 -3.23 15.71 11.82
C LYS A 374 -1.71 15.58 11.84
N ALA A 375 -1.16 14.97 10.80
CA ALA A 375 0.26 14.76 10.63
C ALA A 375 0.72 15.50 9.36
N TYR A 376 2.00 15.87 9.29
CA TYR A 376 2.61 16.53 8.12
C TYR A 376 1.95 17.88 7.74
N PRO A 377 2.05 18.92 8.58
CA PRO A 377 1.42 20.23 8.31
C PRO A 377 1.89 20.87 7.00
N ASN A 378 3.08 20.53 6.51
CA ASN A 378 3.67 21.07 5.28
C ASN A 378 3.32 20.28 4.02
N SER A 379 2.66 19.12 4.13
CA SER A 379 2.32 18.26 2.99
C SER A 379 0.83 18.29 2.63
N GLY A 380 0.03 19.15 3.29
CA GLY A 380 -1.41 19.25 3.09
C GLY A 380 -2.18 18.98 4.38
N SER A 381 -3.34 19.62 4.58
CA SER A 381 -4.03 19.58 5.87
C SER A 381 -4.81 18.30 6.17
N TYR A 382 -4.85 17.37 5.23
CA TYR A 382 -5.76 16.22 5.22
C TYR A 382 -5.09 14.88 5.58
N TYR A 383 -3.78 14.85 5.78
CA TYR A 383 -3.07 13.66 6.28
C TYR A 383 -3.17 13.56 7.80
N GLY A 384 -3.47 12.35 8.31
CA GLY A 384 -3.51 12.10 9.74
C GLY A 384 -2.85 10.78 10.10
N SER A 385 -2.09 10.81 11.19
CA SER A 385 -1.58 9.62 11.83
C SER A 385 -2.73 8.84 12.46
N VAL A 386 -2.63 7.51 12.44
CA VAL A 386 -3.55 6.59 13.13
C VAL A 386 -3.02 6.16 14.50
N ILE A 387 -1.70 6.22 14.71
CA ILE A 387 -1.04 5.82 15.95
C ILE A 387 0.13 6.77 16.22
N SER A 388 0.12 7.33 17.42
CA SER A 388 1.23 8.09 18.00
C SER A 388 2.02 7.21 18.97
N ILE A 389 3.33 7.42 19.04
CA ILE A 389 4.21 6.76 19.99
C ILE A 389 5.03 7.77 20.80
N SER A 390 5.33 7.40 22.04
CA SER A 390 6.34 8.05 22.87
C SER A 390 7.11 7.00 23.64
N GLY A 391 8.38 7.24 23.91
CA GLY A 391 9.20 6.19 24.52
C GLY A 391 10.66 6.58 24.67
N SER A 392 11.48 5.54 24.89
CA SER A 392 12.93 5.67 24.93
C SER A 392 13.61 4.44 24.32
N TYR A 393 14.75 4.67 23.67
CA TYR A 393 15.65 3.63 23.17
C TYR A 393 17.05 3.90 23.73
N ASN A 394 17.64 2.93 24.44
CA ASN A 394 18.94 3.07 25.14
C ASN A 394 19.05 4.37 25.97
N GLY A 395 17.97 4.75 26.65
CA GLY A 395 17.88 5.98 27.44
C GLY A 395 17.55 7.26 26.66
N THR A 396 17.63 7.26 25.33
CA THR A 396 17.26 8.41 24.49
C THR A 396 15.75 8.45 24.29
N SER A 397 15.09 9.52 24.77
CA SER A 397 13.65 9.70 24.57
C SER A 397 13.30 10.04 23.12
N PHE A 398 12.13 9.58 22.67
CA PHE A 398 11.59 9.90 21.36
C PHE A 398 10.07 10.03 21.38
N THR A 399 9.56 10.70 20.36
CA THR A 399 8.17 10.62 19.93
C THR A 399 8.15 10.23 18.46
N GLY A 400 7.03 9.69 17.99
CA GLY A 400 6.84 9.37 16.59
C GLY A 400 5.38 9.13 16.27
N ASN A 401 5.09 8.96 14.99
CA ASN A 401 3.74 8.67 14.52
C ASN A 401 3.81 7.85 13.23
N THR A 402 2.74 7.10 12.93
CA THR A 402 2.58 6.38 11.66
C THR A 402 1.27 6.76 10.99
N LEU A 403 1.28 6.87 9.66
CA LEU A 403 0.07 6.90 8.84
C LEU A 403 -0.27 5.54 8.27
N LEU A 404 0.67 4.59 8.30
CA LEU A 404 0.40 3.22 7.89
C LEU A 404 -0.56 2.58 8.88
N ASN A 405 -1.55 1.88 8.33
CA ASN A 405 -2.48 1.08 9.08
C ASN A 405 -2.48 -0.34 8.51
N VAL A 406 -2.70 -1.31 9.39
CA VAL A 406 -2.79 -2.71 9.01
C VAL A 406 -4.10 -2.96 8.25
N VAL A 407 -4.01 -3.61 7.10
CA VAL A 407 -5.20 -4.09 6.38
C VAL A 407 -5.33 -5.59 6.61
N PRO A 408 -6.39 -6.06 7.31
CA PRO A 408 -6.59 -7.49 7.49
C PRO A 408 -6.83 -8.14 6.13
N LEU A 409 -6.47 -9.42 5.97
CA LEU A 409 -6.66 -10.15 4.71
C LEU A 409 -8.11 -10.06 4.20
N MET A 410 -9.09 -10.07 5.11
CA MET A 410 -10.51 -9.90 4.76
C MET A 410 -10.88 -8.53 4.21
N GLY A 411 -10.04 -7.51 4.36
CA GLY A 411 -10.20 -6.23 3.66
C GLY A 411 -10.13 -6.38 2.13
N PHE A 412 -9.51 -7.45 1.64
CA PHE A 412 -9.42 -7.78 0.21
C PHE A 412 -10.44 -8.83 -0.24
N ALA A 413 -11.35 -9.24 0.64
CA ALA A 413 -12.45 -10.14 0.26
C ALA A 413 -13.45 -9.44 -0.67
N GLY A 414 -14.18 -10.23 -1.45
CA GLY A 414 -15.14 -9.72 -2.41
C GLY A 414 -15.27 -10.62 -3.62
N ALA A 415 -15.50 -10.01 -4.78
CA ALA A 415 -15.59 -10.71 -6.04
C ALA A 415 -14.29 -11.47 -6.38
N PRO A 416 -14.38 -12.61 -7.10
CA PRO A 416 -13.21 -13.35 -7.53
C PRO A 416 -12.28 -12.51 -8.42
N LEU A 417 -10.99 -12.57 -8.13
CA LEU A 417 -9.95 -11.90 -8.89
C LEU A 417 -9.51 -12.82 -10.05
N LYS A 418 -9.62 -12.34 -11.30
CA LYS A 418 -9.29 -13.12 -12.52
C LYS A 418 -8.25 -12.41 -13.40
N LEU A 419 -7.36 -13.16 -14.05
CA LEU A 419 -6.37 -12.63 -15.01
C LEU A 419 -7.01 -11.84 -16.17
N ASN A 420 -8.16 -12.33 -16.65
CA ASN A 420 -9.01 -11.65 -17.63
C ASN A 420 -10.37 -12.37 -17.65
N GLN A 421 -11.33 -11.83 -18.40
CA GLN A 421 -12.70 -12.37 -18.51
C GLN A 421 -12.75 -13.85 -18.95
N THR A 422 -11.76 -14.32 -19.69
CA THR A 422 -11.70 -15.71 -20.19
C THR A 422 -10.80 -16.62 -19.36
N SER A 423 -10.14 -16.10 -18.32
CA SER A 423 -9.21 -16.88 -17.52
C SER A 423 -9.95 -17.78 -16.55
N ASN A 424 -9.50 -19.04 -16.46
CA ASN A 424 -9.89 -19.98 -15.42
C ASN A 424 -9.03 -19.84 -14.15
N GLU A 425 -8.02 -18.96 -14.19
CA GLU A 425 -7.21 -18.64 -13.01
C GLU A 425 -7.96 -17.62 -12.16
N ILE A 426 -8.36 -18.08 -10.98
CA ILE A 426 -9.21 -17.36 -10.05
C ILE A 426 -8.54 -17.33 -8.69
N ILE A 427 -8.46 -16.15 -8.10
CA ILE A 427 -8.10 -15.94 -6.69
C ILE A 427 -9.35 -15.48 -5.93
N VAL A 428 -9.65 -16.14 -4.82
CA VAL A 428 -10.72 -15.71 -3.90
C VAL A 428 -10.18 -15.67 -2.48
N ILE A 429 -10.26 -14.50 -1.84
CA ILE A 429 -10.00 -14.38 -0.41
C ILE A 429 -11.25 -14.81 0.35
N LYS A 430 -11.21 -15.99 0.98
CA LYS A 430 -12.38 -16.59 1.63
C LYS A 430 -12.48 -16.25 3.12
N SER A 431 -11.33 -16.18 3.79
CA SER A 431 -11.25 -15.87 5.21
C SER A 431 -9.88 -15.26 5.54
N SER A 432 -9.67 -14.85 6.80
CA SER A 432 -8.32 -14.45 7.26
C SER A 432 -7.28 -15.58 7.24
N SER A 433 -7.70 -16.82 6.95
CA SER A 433 -6.87 -18.03 6.97
C SER A 433 -7.10 -18.91 5.74
N GLU A 434 -7.78 -18.43 4.70
CA GLU A 434 -8.09 -19.24 3.52
C GLU A 434 -8.13 -18.39 2.25
N VAL A 435 -7.38 -18.85 1.25
CA VAL A 435 -7.38 -18.33 -0.12
C VAL A 435 -7.70 -19.48 -1.07
N GLU A 436 -8.63 -19.26 -1.99
CA GLU A 436 -8.78 -20.13 -3.16
C GLU A 436 -7.88 -19.61 -4.28
N TYR A 437 -7.08 -20.49 -4.86
CA TYR A 437 -6.25 -20.21 -6.02
C TYR A 437 -6.42 -21.33 -7.05
N ASN A 438 -6.86 -20.97 -8.26
CA ASN A 438 -7.16 -21.91 -9.36
C ASN A 438 -8.16 -23.00 -8.95
N GLY A 439 -9.20 -22.61 -8.22
CA GLY A 439 -10.26 -23.53 -7.74
C GLY A 439 -9.84 -24.42 -6.56
N VAL A 440 -8.60 -24.27 -6.06
CA VAL A 440 -8.08 -25.04 -4.93
C VAL A 440 -7.97 -24.14 -3.70
N SER A 441 -8.49 -24.62 -2.56
CA SER A 441 -8.40 -23.90 -1.28
C SER A 441 -7.07 -24.17 -0.58
N TYR A 442 -6.39 -23.10 -0.17
CA TYR A 442 -5.15 -23.10 0.60
C TYR A 442 -5.38 -22.44 1.95
N LYS A 443 -5.01 -23.16 3.02
CA LYS A 443 -5.17 -22.71 4.42
C LYS A 443 -3.85 -22.52 5.18
N ASN A 444 -2.77 -23.09 4.64
CA ASN A 444 -1.43 -22.86 5.13
C ASN A 444 -0.87 -21.61 4.47
N LEU A 445 -1.18 -20.45 5.06
CA LEU A 445 -0.85 -19.14 4.51
C LEU A 445 0.19 -18.46 5.38
N THR A 446 1.09 -17.69 4.78
CA THR A 446 1.85 -16.64 5.45
C THR A 446 1.28 -15.31 5.04
N VAL A 447 0.92 -14.45 5.98
CA VAL A 447 0.29 -13.15 5.69
C VAL A 447 1.08 -12.05 6.38
N VAL A 448 1.37 -10.97 5.65
CA VAL A 448 1.99 -9.75 6.16
C VAL A 448 1.02 -8.59 5.96
N PRO A 449 0.11 -8.34 6.94
CA PRO A 449 -1.00 -7.40 6.77
C PRO A 449 -0.61 -5.95 6.49
N LEU A 450 0.54 -5.48 6.97
CA LEU A 450 1.03 -4.12 6.69
C LEU A 450 1.45 -3.95 5.22
N MET A 451 1.92 -5.04 4.60
CA MET A 451 2.47 -5.06 3.23
C MET A 451 1.48 -5.62 2.20
N TYR A 452 0.30 -6.05 2.65
CA TYR A 452 -0.75 -6.66 1.83
C TYR A 452 -0.29 -7.95 1.12
N ILE A 453 0.65 -8.68 1.72
CA ILE A 453 1.24 -9.88 1.12
C ILE A 453 0.59 -11.14 1.70
N VAL A 454 0.28 -12.10 0.83
CA VAL A 454 -0.10 -13.47 1.19
C VAL A 454 0.80 -14.45 0.43
N GLY A 455 1.39 -15.42 1.11
CA GLY A 455 2.21 -16.48 0.52
C GLY A 455 1.72 -17.87 0.89
N PHE A 456 1.78 -18.81 -0.04
CA PHE A 456 1.47 -20.23 0.19
C PHE A 456 2.19 -21.14 -0.81
N ILE A 457 2.20 -22.45 -0.54
CA ILE A 457 2.72 -23.46 -1.46
C ILE A 457 1.55 -24.13 -2.17
N ASP A 458 1.56 -24.12 -3.50
CA ASP A 458 0.51 -24.75 -4.31
C ASP A 458 0.64 -26.28 -4.37
N ASN A 459 -0.37 -26.97 -4.90
CA ASN A 459 -0.35 -28.44 -5.05
C ASN A 459 0.76 -28.95 -6.00
N SER A 460 1.36 -28.09 -6.79
CA SER A 460 2.47 -28.42 -7.70
C SER A 460 3.84 -28.17 -7.05
N GLY A 461 3.88 -27.74 -5.78
CA GLY A 461 5.11 -27.42 -5.06
C GLY A 461 5.72 -26.07 -5.43
N ASN A 462 4.94 -25.17 -6.02
CA ASN A 462 5.37 -23.81 -6.29
C ASN A 462 5.04 -22.91 -5.11
N GLU A 463 5.92 -21.97 -4.80
CA GLU A 463 5.64 -20.84 -3.94
C GLU A 463 4.80 -19.82 -4.72
N VAL A 464 3.63 -19.50 -4.21
CA VAL A 464 2.74 -18.46 -4.74
C VAL A 464 2.73 -17.31 -3.74
N VAL A 465 3.07 -16.11 -4.22
CA VAL A 465 3.02 -14.87 -3.45
C VAL A 465 2.04 -13.92 -4.13
N LEU A 466 1.07 -13.45 -3.36
CA LEU A 466 0.04 -12.49 -3.75
C LEU A 466 0.36 -11.15 -3.07
N SER A 467 0.57 -10.10 -3.85
CA SER A 467 0.65 -8.72 -3.36
C SER A 467 -0.68 -8.04 -3.66
N LEU A 468 -1.53 -7.95 -2.63
CA LEU A 468 -2.87 -7.39 -2.71
C LEU A 468 -2.84 -5.87 -2.68
N GLY A 469 -3.88 -5.24 -3.22
CA GLY A 469 -4.02 -3.79 -3.24
C GLY A 469 -5.35 -3.39 -3.83
N THR A 470 -5.49 -2.12 -4.19
CA THR A 470 -6.67 -1.58 -4.87
C THR A 470 -6.23 -0.81 -6.11
N ASP A 471 -6.88 -1.05 -7.25
CA ASP A 471 -6.67 -0.31 -8.49
C ASP A 471 -7.79 0.72 -8.64
N GLY A 472 -7.40 1.98 -8.86
CA GLY A 472 -8.28 3.13 -9.08
C GLY A 472 -9.21 3.03 -10.29
N GLY A 473 -9.16 1.96 -11.10
CA GLY A 473 -10.21 1.66 -12.09
C GLY A 473 -11.15 0.51 -11.72
N LYS A 474 -10.74 -0.38 -10.80
CA LYS A 474 -11.22 -1.78 -10.77
C LYS A 474 -11.44 -2.37 -9.36
N GLY A 475 -11.26 -1.59 -8.30
CA GLY A 475 -11.43 -2.07 -6.93
C GLY A 475 -10.25 -2.91 -6.46
N ASN A 476 -10.50 -4.02 -5.75
CA ASN A 476 -9.41 -4.89 -5.27
C ASN A 476 -8.61 -5.49 -6.43
N THR A 477 -7.29 -5.53 -6.27
CA THR A 477 -6.35 -6.12 -7.22
C THR A 477 -5.27 -6.94 -6.51
N CYS A 478 -4.53 -7.71 -7.28
CA CYS A 478 -3.45 -8.57 -6.80
C CYS A 478 -2.36 -8.67 -7.87
N ILE A 479 -1.09 -8.57 -7.48
CA ILE A 479 0.06 -9.00 -8.28
C ILE A 479 0.50 -10.37 -7.77
N THR A 480 0.48 -11.38 -8.64
CA THR A 480 0.92 -12.73 -8.28
C THR A 480 2.37 -12.97 -8.68
N THR A 481 3.10 -13.77 -7.92
CA THR A 481 4.42 -14.29 -8.29
C THR A 481 4.45 -15.77 -7.99
N VAL A 482 4.91 -16.59 -8.95
CA VAL A 482 4.97 -18.05 -8.82
C VAL A 482 6.40 -18.53 -9.00
N SER A 483 7.01 -19.02 -7.93
CA SER A 483 8.39 -19.51 -7.96
C SER A 483 8.44 -21.01 -7.73
N LYS A 484 9.22 -21.73 -8.55
CA LYS A 484 9.43 -23.16 -8.33
C LYS A 484 10.40 -23.34 -7.17
N ILE A 485 9.99 -24.06 -6.14
CA ILE A 485 10.89 -24.42 -5.05
C ILE A 485 11.77 -25.59 -5.52
N LYS A 486 13.08 -25.41 -5.48
CA LYS A 486 14.05 -26.49 -5.64
C LYS A 486 14.77 -26.69 -4.32
N GLU A 487 14.99 -27.93 -3.92
CA GLU A 487 15.97 -28.19 -2.86
C GLU A 487 17.38 -28.01 -3.40
N VAL A 488 18.14 -27.12 -2.79
CA VAL A 488 19.57 -26.94 -3.03
C VAL A 488 20.28 -27.14 -1.71
N ASN A 489 21.13 -28.18 -1.62
CA ASN A 489 21.84 -28.55 -0.39
C ASN A 489 20.93 -28.78 0.83
N GLY A 490 19.78 -29.43 0.62
CA GLY A 490 18.82 -29.74 1.70
C GLY A 490 18.06 -28.53 2.25
N LYS A 491 18.09 -27.39 1.55
CA LYS A 491 17.27 -26.22 1.85
C LYS A 491 16.37 -25.90 0.66
N PRO A 492 15.08 -25.60 0.89
CA PRO A 492 14.23 -25.09 -0.17
C PRO A 492 14.76 -23.74 -0.65
N GLN A 493 15.01 -23.63 -1.95
CA GLN A 493 15.44 -22.41 -2.62
C GLN A 493 14.48 -22.15 -3.79
N ALA A 494 13.78 -21.01 -3.74
CA ALA A 494 12.95 -20.55 -4.83
C ALA A 494 13.84 -20.20 -6.03
N THR A 495 13.55 -20.78 -7.19
CA THR A 495 14.04 -20.25 -8.47
C THR A 495 12.84 -19.55 -9.12
N PRO A 496 12.85 -18.23 -9.32
CA PRO A 496 11.79 -17.53 -10.03
C PRO A 496 11.92 -17.91 -11.50
N ILE A 497 11.11 -18.89 -11.92
CA ILE A 497 11.10 -19.34 -13.31
C ILE A 497 10.04 -18.55 -14.10
N ASN A 498 8.97 -18.09 -13.43
CA ASN A 498 7.89 -17.30 -14.01
C ASN A 498 7.45 -16.19 -13.02
N VAL A 499 7.69 -14.93 -13.33
CA VAL A 499 6.98 -13.84 -12.64
C VAL A 499 5.76 -13.52 -13.47
N GLU A 500 4.61 -14.06 -13.07
CA GLU A 500 3.33 -13.74 -13.72
C GLU A 500 2.73 -12.51 -13.04
N VAL A 501 3.21 -11.32 -13.41
CA VAL A 501 2.55 -10.08 -13.01
C VAL A 501 1.23 -10.01 -13.75
N TYR A 502 0.09 -9.97 -13.07
CA TYR A 502 -1.19 -9.69 -13.70
C TYR A 502 -2.10 -8.91 -12.77
N THR A 503 -2.82 -7.92 -13.30
CA THR A 503 -3.90 -7.25 -12.58
C THR A 503 -5.10 -8.17 -12.58
N ALA A 504 -5.38 -8.83 -11.47
CA ALA A 504 -6.57 -9.66 -11.36
C ALA A 504 -7.80 -8.76 -11.10
N ILE A 505 -8.83 -8.92 -11.93
CA ILE A 505 -10.03 -8.07 -11.96
C ILE A 505 -11.28 -8.86 -11.52
N PRO A 506 -12.22 -8.24 -10.81
CA PRO A 506 -13.60 -8.71 -10.73
C PRO A 506 -14.30 -8.74 -12.10
N GLU A 507 -15.32 -9.58 -12.27
CA GLU A 507 -15.98 -9.88 -13.54
C GLU A 507 -16.79 -8.70 -14.14
N GLY A 508 -16.14 -7.85 -14.92
CA GLY A 508 -16.83 -6.76 -15.59
C GLY A 508 -16.00 -6.13 -16.69
N ASP A 509 -16.65 -5.80 -17.79
CA ASP A 509 -16.11 -4.94 -18.82
C ASP A 509 -15.96 -3.54 -18.21
N SER A 510 -14.89 -3.31 -17.43
CA SER A 510 -14.37 -1.95 -17.33
C SER A 510 -13.86 -1.65 -18.73
N GLY A 511 -14.76 -1.25 -19.63
CA GLY A 511 -14.36 -0.67 -20.88
C GLY A 511 -13.27 0.32 -20.52
N ALA A 512 -12.13 0.28 -21.22
CA ALA A 512 -11.17 1.37 -21.18
C ALA A 512 -12.00 2.67 -21.10
N PRO A 513 -11.71 3.59 -20.15
CA PRO A 513 -12.52 4.79 -19.99
C PRO A 513 -12.78 5.33 -21.39
N LYS A 514 -14.05 5.33 -21.79
CA LYS A 514 -14.42 5.80 -23.13
C LYS A 514 -14.25 7.31 -23.09
N HIS A 515 -13.02 7.74 -23.37
CA HIS A 515 -12.63 9.12 -23.58
C HIS A 515 -13.29 9.65 -24.85
#